data_AF-A0A934QT08-F1
#
_entry.id   AF-A0A934QT08-F1
#
_cell.length_a   1.000
_cell.length_b   1.000
_cell.length_c   1.000
_cell.angle_alpha   90.00
_cell.angle_beta   90.00
_cell.angle_gamma   90.00
#
_symmetry.space_group_name_H-M   'P 1'
#
loop_
_entity.id
_entity.type
_entity.pdbx_description
1 polymer ?
#
loop_
_entity_poly.entity_id
_entity_poly.type
_entity_poly.pdbx_seq_one_letter_code
_entity_poly.pdbx_strand_id
1 'polypeptide(L)'
;MADWLVDMLWDRRDRVAGAVGVPPEELTGWVFPNTLGGLRESSNLRRDWRGFRKRHGIGDWFTPRTFRRTVATLVTDVLPAREASDLLGHSRVSQTTDTYVGRKQVSRHPAAVLDALGAPKNGSKTAPRSRKKAS
;
A
#
# COMPACT_ATOMS: atom_id res chain seq x y z
N MET A 1 7.51 -5.12 11.14
CA MET A 1 6.72 -4.32 10.17
C MET A 1 7.66 -4.00 9.03
N ALA A 2 7.20 -3.80 7.79
CA ALA A 2 8.11 -3.47 6.69
C ALA A 2 8.75 -2.09 6.94
N ASP A 3 10.07 -1.97 6.84
CA ASP A 3 10.80 -0.78 7.28
C ASP A 3 10.41 0.45 6.44
N TRP A 4 10.25 0.27 5.12
CA TRP A 4 9.79 1.35 4.23
C TRP A 4 8.43 1.93 4.64
N LEU A 5 7.55 1.12 5.22
CA LEU A 5 6.22 1.56 5.65
C LEU A 5 6.35 2.47 6.87
N VAL A 6 7.26 2.12 7.78
CA VAL A 6 7.55 2.92 8.97
C VAL A 6 8.18 4.25 8.54
N ASP A 7 9.15 4.22 7.64
CA ASP A 7 9.78 5.43 7.08
C ASP A 7 8.74 6.33 6.40
N MET A 8 7.87 5.75 5.57
CA MET A 8 6.79 6.49 4.92
C MET A 8 5.81 7.14 5.91
N LEU A 9 5.55 6.48 7.05
CA LEU A 9 4.69 7.03 8.09
C LEU A 9 5.38 8.17 8.86
N TRP A 10 6.69 8.08 9.09
CA TRP A 10 7.49 9.19 9.64
C TRP A 10 7.54 10.39 8.69
N ASP A 11 7.84 10.19 7.41
CA ASP A 11 7.81 11.25 6.38
C ASP A 11 6.44 11.92 6.26
N ARG A 12 5.38 11.15 6.44
CA ARG A 12 4.01 11.68 6.48
C ARG A 12 3.81 12.53 7.73
N ARG A 13 4.24 12.06 8.91
CA ARG A 13 4.14 12.78 10.17
C ARG A 13 4.79 14.16 10.06
N ASP A 14 6.00 14.21 9.53
CA ASP A 14 6.75 15.46 9.38
C ASP A 14 6.05 16.46 8.45
N ARG A 15 5.51 15.99 7.33
CA ARG A 15 4.74 16.85 6.41
C ARG A 15 3.47 17.40 7.05
N VAL A 16 2.75 16.58 7.83
CA VAL A 16 1.53 17.02 8.51
C VAL A 16 1.87 18.01 9.62
N ALA A 17 2.91 17.73 10.40
CA ALA A 17 3.41 18.62 11.45
C ALA A 17 3.80 19.99 10.88
N GLY A 18 4.56 20.02 9.78
CA GLY A 18 4.91 21.25 9.07
C GLY A 18 3.70 22.02 8.52
N ALA A 19 2.66 21.32 8.05
CA ALA A 19 1.44 21.97 7.56
C ALA A 19 0.58 22.59 8.68
N VAL A 20 0.64 22.02 9.89
CA VAL A 20 -0.09 22.50 11.08
C VAL A 20 0.74 23.49 11.91
N GLY A 21 2.06 23.55 11.68
CA GLY A 21 2.97 24.47 12.37
C GLY A 21 3.39 24.00 13.77
N VAL A 22 3.40 22.69 14.01
CA VAL A 22 3.81 22.07 15.28
C VAL A 22 5.02 21.16 15.04
N PRO A 23 5.89 20.93 16.02
CA PRO A 23 6.95 19.95 15.89
C PRO A 23 6.36 18.52 15.78
N PRO A 24 7.00 17.59 15.02
CA PRO A 24 6.45 16.26 14.76
C PRO A 24 6.10 15.48 16.04
N GLU A 25 6.94 15.55 17.06
CA GLU A 25 6.76 14.92 18.37
C GLU A 25 5.47 15.35 19.08
N GLU A 26 5.04 16.60 18.90
CA GLU A 26 3.82 17.17 19.47
C GLU A 26 2.57 16.91 18.61
N LEU A 27 2.75 16.36 17.40
CA LEU A 27 1.65 15.92 16.55
C LEU A 27 0.94 14.73 17.21
N THR A 28 -0.07 15.07 18.02
CA THR A 28 -0.99 14.13 18.66
C THR A 28 -2.29 14.11 17.86
N GLY A 29 -2.87 12.91 17.67
CA GLY A 29 -4.12 12.76 16.91
C GLY A 29 -4.11 11.60 15.92
N TRP A 30 -4.89 11.74 14.85
CA TRP A 30 -5.15 10.66 13.88
C TRP A 30 -3.95 10.41 12.96
N VAL A 31 -3.61 9.14 12.72
CA VAL A 31 -2.53 8.74 11.77
C VAL A 31 -2.83 9.20 10.33
N PHE A 32 -4.12 9.19 9.95
CA PHE A 32 -4.59 9.65 8.65
C PHE A 32 -5.62 10.78 8.81
N PRO A 33 -5.17 12.01 9.11
CA PRO A 33 -6.08 13.11 9.32
C PRO A 33 -6.67 13.63 8.01
N ASN A 34 -7.78 14.37 8.11
CA ASN A 34 -8.27 15.21 7.03
C ASN A 34 -7.39 16.49 6.90
N THR A 35 -7.71 17.35 5.94
CA THR A 35 -6.94 18.59 5.69
C THR A 35 -6.98 19.61 6.84
N LEU A 36 -7.90 19.45 7.79
CA LEU A 36 -8.05 20.28 8.99
C LEU A 36 -7.48 19.60 10.25
N GLY A 37 -6.77 18.48 10.11
CA GLY A 37 -6.21 17.74 11.24
C GLY A 37 -7.20 16.80 11.97
N GLY A 38 -8.49 16.83 11.60
CA GLY A 38 -9.53 16.00 12.21
C GLY A 38 -9.63 14.58 11.65
N LEU A 39 -10.60 13.80 12.15
CA LEU A 39 -10.87 12.46 11.67
C LEU A 39 -11.21 12.48 10.18
N ARG A 40 -10.68 11.51 9.43
CA ARG A 40 -10.95 11.39 8.01
C ARG A 40 -12.17 10.52 7.74
N GLU A 41 -13.20 11.13 7.16
CA GLU A 41 -14.39 10.41 6.76
C GLU A 41 -14.22 9.67 5.42
N SER A 42 -15.06 8.65 5.21
CA SER A 42 -15.09 7.88 3.98
C SER A 42 -15.37 8.74 2.73
N SER A 43 -16.17 9.80 2.89
CA SER A 43 -16.50 10.78 1.85
C SER A 43 -15.26 11.56 1.39
N ASN A 44 -14.42 12.03 2.33
CA ASN A 44 -13.17 12.73 2.04
C ASN A 44 -12.14 11.81 1.37
N LEU A 45 -12.05 10.55 1.81
CA LEU A 45 -11.19 9.57 1.16
C LEU A 45 -11.62 9.35 -0.29
N ARG A 46 -12.92 9.16 -0.55
CA ARG A 46 -13.44 8.96 -1.91
C ARG A 46 -13.23 10.18 -2.80
N ARG A 47 -13.33 11.39 -2.25
CA ARG A 47 -13.04 12.64 -2.99
C ARG A 47 -11.58 12.68 -3.45
N ASP A 48 -10.65 12.47 -2.52
CA ASP A 48 -9.22 12.48 -2.84
C ASP A 48 -8.85 11.36 -3.79
N TRP A 49 -9.51 10.21 -3.65
CA TRP A 49 -9.37 9.08 -4.56
C TRP A 49 -9.76 9.43 -6.00
N ARG A 50 -10.90 10.11 -6.20
CA ARG A 50 -11.30 10.60 -7.52
C ARG A 50 -10.29 11.59 -8.08
N GLY A 51 -9.78 12.49 -7.24
CA GLY A 51 -8.72 13.43 -7.61
C GLY A 51 -7.45 12.71 -8.09
N PHE A 52 -6.99 11.72 -7.32
CA PHE A 52 -5.86 10.86 -7.69
C PHE A 52 -6.08 10.18 -9.04
N ARG A 53 -7.22 9.50 -9.21
CA ARG A 53 -7.54 8.82 -10.47
C ARG A 53 -7.53 9.75 -11.68
N LYS A 54 -8.14 10.92 -11.54
CA LYS A 54 -8.16 11.93 -12.61
C LYS A 54 -6.75 12.40 -12.97
N ARG A 55 -5.88 12.65 -11.98
CA ARG A 55 -4.49 13.08 -12.20
C ARG A 55 -3.64 12.02 -12.92
N HIS A 56 -3.95 10.74 -12.73
CA HIS A 56 -3.18 9.63 -13.31
C HIS A 56 -3.89 8.92 -14.48
N GLY A 57 -5.01 9.44 -14.96
CA GLY A 57 -5.75 8.84 -16.09
C GLY A 57 -6.34 7.45 -15.78
N ILE A 58 -6.65 7.16 -14.52
CA ILE A 58 -7.14 5.84 -14.08
C ILE A 58 -8.67 5.81 -14.08
N GLY A 59 -9.25 4.79 -14.71
CA GLY A 59 -10.70 4.58 -14.78
C GLY A 59 -11.36 4.26 -13.43
N ASP A 60 -12.70 4.27 -13.41
CA ASP A 60 -13.51 4.05 -12.19
C ASP A 60 -13.41 2.66 -11.57
N TRP A 61 -12.90 1.68 -12.33
CA TRP A 61 -12.63 0.32 -11.85
C TRP A 61 -11.62 0.30 -10.69
N PHE A 62 -10.77 1.32 -10.59
CA PHE A 62 -9.77 1.43 -9.54
C PHE A 62 -10.37 2.05 -8.29
N THR A 63 -10.65 1.24 -7.28
CA THR A 63 -11.23 1.70 -6.01
C THR A 63 -10.32 1.31 -4.85
N PRO A 64 -10.49 1.86 -3.64
CA PRO A 64 -9.76 1.37 -2.47
C PRO A 64 -9.98 -0.13 -2.21
N ARG A 65 -11.15 -0.67 -2.59
CA ARG A 65 -11.46 -2.10 -2.57
C ARG A 65 -10.53 -2.89 -3.50
N THR A 66 -10.17 -2.34 -4.65
CA THR A 66 -9.22 -2.96 -5.60
C THR A 66 -7.86 -3.14 -4.95
N PHE A 67 -7.36 -2.15 -4.21
CA PHE A 67 -6.12 -2.28 -3.42
C PHE A 67 -6.22 -3.38 -2.37
N ARG A 68 -7.31 -3.41 -1.59
CA ARG A 68 -7.51 -4.48 -0.58
C ARG A 68 -7.51 -5.86 -1.24
N ARG A 69 -8.10 -6.00 -2.43
CA ARG A 69 -8.10 -7.25 -3.19
C ARG A 69 -6.69 -7.65 -3.61
N THR A 70 -5.91 -6.72 -4.18
CA THR A 70 -4.52 -6.98 -4.58
C THR A 70 -3.67 -7.43 -3.40
N VAL A 71 -3.73 -6.72 -2.26
CA VAL A 71 -2.99 -7.10 -1.05
C VAL A 71 -3.45 -8.46 -0.53
N ALA A 72 -4.77 -8.71 -0.50
CA ALA A 72 -5.31 -9.99 -0.06
C ALA A 72 -4.83 -11.15 -0.95
N THR A 73 -4.82 -10.98 -2.28
CA THR A 73 -4.27 -11.98 -3.21
C THR A 73 -2.80 -12.24 -2.94
N LEU A 74 -1.97 -11.18 -2.94
CA LEU A 74 -0.53 -11.32 -2.71
C LEU A 74 -0.20 -12.00 -1.37
N VAL A 75 -0.93 -11.66 -0.31
CA VAL A 75 -0.75 -12.26 1.00
C VAL A 75 -1.26 -13.70 1.04
N THR A 76 -2.33 -14.04 0.33
CA THR A 76 -2.86 -15.40 0.35
C THR A 76 -2.06 -16.35 -0.54
N ASP A 77 -1.38 -15.84 -1.57
CA ASP A 77 -0.49 -16.62 -2.45
C ASP A 77 0.79 -17.10 -1.74
N VAL A 78 1.18 -16.41 -0.66
CA VAL A 78 2.47 -16.61 0.04
C VAL A 78 2.32 -17.05 1.50
N LEU A 79 1.13 -16.89 2.08
CA LEU A 79 0.82 -17.29 3.46
C LEU A 79 -0.24 -18.38 3.52
N PRO A 80 -0.33 -19.12 4.63
CA PRO A 80 -1.50 -19.93 4.91
C PRO A 80 -2.74 -19.08 5.05
N ALA A 81 -3.86 -19.70 4.70
CA ALA A 81 -5.20 -19.16 4.88
C ALA A 81 -5.44 -18.56 6.28
N ARG A 82 -4.92 -19.19 7.35
CA ARG A 82 -5.10 -18.71 8.73
C ARG A 82 -4.36 -17.39 8.99
N GLU A 83 -3.07 -17.32 8.65
CA GLU A 83 -2.28 -16.09 8.86
C GLU A 83 -2.76 -14.95 7.95
N ALA A 84 -3.12 -15.27 6.70
CA ALA A 84 -3.73 -14.31 5.79
C ALA A 84 -5.06 -13.78 6.35
N SER A 85 -5.90 -14.66 6.92
CA SER A 85 -7.17 -14.28 7.57
C SER A 85 -6.94 -13.37 8.78
N ASP A 86 -5.95 -13.69 9.62
CA ASP A 86 -5.60 -12.92 10.81
C ASP A 86 -5.09 -11.53 10.41
N LEU A 87 -4.22 -11.43 9.39
CA LEU A 87 -3.73 -10.14 8.86
C LEU A 87 -4.86 -9.30 8.24
N LEU A 88 -5.78 -9.93 7.51
CA LEU A 88 -6.89 -9.23 6.86
C LEU A 88 -8.01 -8.86 7.85
N GLY A 89 -7.95 -9.35 9.09
CA GLY A 89 -8.97 -9.13 10.12
C GLY A 89 -10.29 -9.81 9.82
N HIS A 90 -10.28 -10.95 9.13
CA HIS A 90 -11.50 -11.72 8.83
C HIS A 90 -11.87 -12.61 10.02
N SER A 91 -13.08 -12.41 10.57
CA SER A 91 -13.63 -13.23 11.66
C SER A 91 -14.02 -14.67 11.25
N ARG A 92 -14.05 -14.97 9.94
CA ARG A 92 -14.22 -16.32 9.38
C ARG A 92 -13.19 -16.58 8.28
N VAL A 93 -12.45 -17.68 8.44
CA VAL A 93 -11.40 -18.15 7.53
C VAL A 93 -11.93 -18.38 6.10
N SER A 94 -13.22 -18.74 5.93
CA SER A 94 -13.84 -19.01 4.63
C SER A 94 -13.84 -17.80 3.67
N GLN A 95 -13.82 -16.55 4.16
CA GLN A 95 -13.76 -15.37 3.30
C GLN A 95 -12.41 -15.17 2.60
N THR A 96 -11.35 -15.73 3.18
CA THR A 96 -10.00 -15.72 2.59
C THR A 96 -9.79 -16.94 1.70
N THR A 97 -10.33 -18.10 2.12
CA THR A 97 -10.19 -19.38 1.40
C THR A 97 -10.99 -19.46 0.11
N ASP A 98 -12.24 -18.99 0.08
CA ASP A 98 -13.12 -19.13 -1.10
C ASP A 98 -12.71 -18.24 -2.28
N THR A 99 -11.91 -17.20 -2.05
CA THR A 99 -11.56 -16.22 -3.10
C THR A 99 -10.08 -16.18 -3.44
N TYR A 100 -9.17 -16.65 -2.57
CA TYR A 100 -7.73 -16.34 -2.72
C TYR A 100 -6.74 -17.48 -2.43
N VAL A 101 -7.15 -18.70 -2.03
CA VAL A 101 -6.18 -19.72 -1.57
C VAL A 101 -5.69 -20.68 -2.68
N GLY A 102 -4.37 -20.68 -2.89
CA GLY A 102 -3.56 -21.79 -3.37
C GLY A 102 -2.55 -22.25 -2.30
N ARG A 103 -2.83 -23.39 -1.64
CA ARG A 103 -2.05 -24.24 -0.69
C ARG A 103 -0.69 -23.75 -0.03
N LYS A 104 -0.76 -23.65 1.31
CA LYS A 104 0.14 -24.15 2.43
C LYS A 104 1.33 -23.32 3.03
N GLN A 105 1.36 -23.34 4.39
CA GLN A 105 2.44 -23.17 5.44
C GLN A 105 2.81 -21.81 6.10
N VAL A 106 2.82 -21.79 7.45
CA VAL A 106 2.81 -20.67 8.46
C VAL A 106 4.18 -19.99 8.57
N SER A 107 4.28 -18.67 8.43
CA SER A 107 5.56 -17.94 8.44
C SER A 107 5.49 -16.42 8.72
N ARG A 108 6.65 -15.83 9.04
CA ARG A 108 6.92 -14.37 9.08
C ARG A 108 6.84 -13.67 7.70
N HIS A 109 6.37 -14.33 6.65
CA HIS A 109 6.35 -13.78 5.29
C HIS A 109 5.43 -12.58 5.02
N PRO A 110 4.40 -12.20 5.82
CA PRO A 110 3.59 -11.03 5.44
C PRO A 110 4.40 -9.74 5.36
N ALA A 111 5.36 -9.57 6.28
CA ALA A 111 6.24 -8.41 6.25
C ALA A 111 7.12 -8.39 5.00
N ALA A 112 7.69 -9.54 4.59
CA ALA A 112 8.52 -9.66 3.40
C ALA A 112 7.74 -9.37 2.10
N VAL A 113 6.47 -9.76 2.06
CA VAL A 113 5.60 -9.55 0.89
C VAL A 113 5.22 -8.08 0.75
N LEU A 114 4.95 -7.42 1.89
CA LEU A 114 4.74 -5.98 1.91
C LEU A 114 6.03 -5.21 1.60
N ASP A 115 7.20 -5.74 1.98
CA ASP A 115 8.50 -5.17 1.63
C ASP A 115 8.72 -5.14 0.12
N ALA A 116 8.37 -6.23 -0.58
CA ALA A 116 8.44 -6.32 -2.04
C ALA A 116 7.56 -5.28 -2.77
N LEU A 117 6.50 -4.76 -2.14
CA LEU A 117 5.69 -3.67 -2.69
C LEU A 117 6.34 -2.29 -2.53
N GLY A 118 7.18 -2.11 -1.52
CA GLY A 118 7.89 -0.86 -1.22
C GLY A 118 9.21 -0.71 -1.98
N ALA A 119 9.76 -1.80 -2.52
CA ALA A 119 11.02 -1.77 -3.25
C ALA A 119 10.93 -0.85 -4.49
N PRO A 120 11.84 0.13 -4.66
CA PRO A 120 11.85 0.96 -5.85
C PRO A 120 12.05 0.07 -7.08
N LYS A 121 11.17 0.20 -8.07
CA LYS A 121 11.43 -0.39 -9.38
C LYS A 121 12.64 0.33 -9.96
N ASN A 122 13.83 -0.25 -9.80
CA ASN A 122 15.00 0.16 -10.56
C ASN A 122 14.61 0.08 -12.03
N GLY A 123 14.37 1.26 -12.63
CA GLY A 123 14.05 1.37 -14.04
C GLY A 123 15.13 0.62 -14.81
N SER A 124 14.69 -0.29 -15.67
CA SER A 124 15.57 -0.89 -16.67
C SER A 124 16.17 0.24 -17.48
N LYS A 125 17.41 0.63 -17.13
CA LYS A 125 18.24 1.45 -18.01
C LYS A 125 18.39 0.66 -19.30
N THR A 126 17.73 1.16 -20.34
CA THR A 126 17.90 0.80 -21.74
C THR A 126 19.39 0.58 -22.04
N ALA A 127 19.74 -0.64 -22.43
CA ALA A 127 21.07 -0.94 -22.95
C ALA A 127 21.35 -0.06 -24.20
N PRO A 128 22.58 0.47 -24.39
CA PRO A 128 22.86 1.31 -25.53
C PRO A 128 22.81 0.49 -26.82
N ARG A 129 22.07 0.99 -27.82
CA ARG A 129 22.07 0.48 -29.20
C ARG A 129 23.50 0.43 -29.73
N SER A 130 23.96 -0.77 -30.09
CA SER A 130 25.18 -0.96 -30.86
C SER A 130 25.04 -0.27 -32.21
N ARG A 131 25.92 0.70 -32.48
CA ARG A 131 26.03 1.37 -33.78
C ARG A 131 26.88 0.45 -34.66
N LYS A 132 26.24 -0.27 -35.60
CA LYS A 132 26.95 -0.98 -36.67
C LYS A 132 27.83 0.03 -37.41
N LYS A 133 29.14 -0.23 -37.44
CA LYS A 133 30.07 0.44 -38.37
C LYS A 133 29.69 0.03 -39.79
N ALA A 134 29.54 1.03 -40.66
CA ALA A 134 29.50 0.87 -42.09
C ALA A 134 30.86 0.33 -42.57
N SER A 135 30.81 -0.59 -43.53
CA SER A 135 31.93 -0.99 -44.37
C SER A 135 31.52 -0.83 -45.82
#